data_AF-A0AAN7F4K4-F1
#
_entry.id   AF-A0AAN7F4K4-F1
#
_cell.length_a   1.000
_cell.length_b   1.000
_cell.length_c   1.000
_cell.angle_alpha   90.00
_cell.angle_beta   90.00
_cell.angle_gamma   90.00
#
_symmetry.space_group_name_H-M   'P 1'
#
loop_
_entity.id
_entity.type
_entity.pdbx_description
1 polymer ?
#
loop_
_entity_poly.entity_id
_entity_poly.type
_entity_poly.pdbx_seq_one_letter_code
_entity_poly.pdbx_strand_id
1 'polypeptide(L)'
;MAHTTQLQQYHNNFDYYDPAGMELEMERHRKRRKKWKEEVVDVPLRRDPLEVFGTDIMLKILSYLDARSVALSLLVSRAWHAVSSTDRLWASKNRIMKEDLCDHVWEFHFNKAAPDYWRNLDPYWKGTGRPMRRYFHPDGSQSADPGDKVWGGHECCYLTVTSIVGEDKIREHYVRINRWPRMSVSRKLDWSWELSNHLYSYSSIPDAGKEGGTGPLYDV
;
A
#
# COMPACT_ATOMS: atom_id res chain seq x y z
N MET A 1 -13.81 67.44 -23.31
CA MET A 1 -13.85 66.89 -24.69
C MET A 1 -12.38 66.62 -25.05
N ALA A 2 -11.86 65.42 -25.21
CA ALA A 2 -12.41 64.25 -25.86
C ALA A 2 -11.89 62.96 -25.19
N HIS A 3 -12.83 62.13 -24.73
CA HIS A 3 -12.63 60.70 -24.46
C HIS A 3 -12.69 59.99 -25.82
N THR A 4 -11.58 59.79 -26.52
CA THR A 4 -11.61 59.00 -27.78
C THR A 4 -10.22 58.53 -28.26
N THR A 5 -9.31 58.15 -27.37
CA THR A 5 -7.98 57.67 -27.83
C THR A 5 -7.52 56.33 -27.24
N GLN A 6 -8.22 55.78 -26.24
CA GLN A 6 -7.86 54.47 -25.67
C GLN A 6 -8.69 53.28 -26.20
N LEU A 7 -9.78 53.52 -26.95
CA LEU A 7 -10.62 52.43 -27.48
C LEU A 7 -10.19 51.91 -28.86
N GLN A 8 -9.25 52.56 -29.55
CA GLN A 8 -8.73 52.07 -30.84
C GLN A 8 -7.52 51.13 -30.70
N GLN A 9 -6.87 51.06 -29.53
CA GLN A 9 -5.77 50.12 -29.30
C GLN A 9 -6.24 48.73 -28.84
N TYR A 10 -7.48 48.60 -28.35
CA TYR A 10 -8.02 47.33 -27.87
C TYR A 10 -8.70 46.45 -28.94
N HIS A 11 -8.72 46.88 -30.20
CA HIS A 11 -9.40 46.13 -31.29
C HIS A 11 -8.47 45.36 -32.24
N ASN A 12 -7.15 45.30 -31.97
CA ASN A 12 -6.19 44.70 -32.92
C ASN A 12 -5.52 43.39 -32.46
N ASN A 13 -5.97 42.77 -31.37
CA ASN A 13 -5.49 41.45 -30.94
C ASN A 13 -6.63 40.43 -30.86
N PHE A 14 -7.43 40.32 -31.91
CA PHE A 14 -8.21 39.10 -32.11
C PHE A 14 -7.43 38.24 -33.09
N ASP A 15 -6.78 37.22 -32.53
CA ASP A 15 -5.99 36.21 -33.20
C ASP A 15 -6.62 35.82 -34.53
N TYR A 16 -5.83 35.99 -35.58
CA TYR A 16 -6.16 35.51 -36.92
C TYR A 16 -6.24 33.98 -36.83
N TYR A 17 -7.46 33.46 -36.66
CA TYR A 17 -7.75 32.05 -36.84
C TYR A 17 -7.32 31.69 -38.27
N ASP A 18 -6.23 30.96 -38.41
CA ASP A 18 -5.76 30.37 -39.66
C ASP A 18 -6.13 28.88 -39.67
N PRO A 19 -7.28 28.50 -40.26
CA PRO A 19 -7.71 27.10 -40.33
C PRO A 19 -6.71 26.22 -41.07
N ALA A 20 -5.98 26.77 -42.05
CA ALA A 20 -5.04 26.01 -42.85
C ALA A 20 -3.79 25.64 -42.04
N GLY A 21 -3.35 26.52 -41.15
CA GLY A 21 -2.27 26.25 -40.20
C GLY A 21 -2.58 25.08 -39.26
N MET A 22 -3.79 25.05 -38.67
CA MET A 22 -4.23 23.95 -37.81
C MET A 22 -4.41 22.63 -38.56
N GLU A 23 -4.95 22.66 -39.78
CA GLU A 23 -5.14 21.45 -40.59
C GLU A 23 -3.80 20.83 -40.97
N LEU A 24 -2.80 21.65 -41.33
CA LEU A 24 -1.42 21.20 -41.56
C LEU A 24 -0.78 20.59 -40.32
N GLU A 25 -1.05 21.13 -39.14
CA GLU A 25 -0.52 20.64 -37.87
C GLU A 25 -1.17 19.30 -37.45
N MET A 26 -2.49 19.18 -37.63
CA MET A 26 -3.22 17.91 -37.45
C MET A 26 -2.74 16.85 -38.43
N GLU A 27 -2.49 17.21 -39.69
CA GLU A 27 -1.99 16.31 -40.72
C GLU A 27 -0.56 15.83 -40.40
N ARG A 28 0.29 16.71 -39.85
CA ARG A 28 1.62 16.35 -39.32
C ARG A 28 1.53 15.40 -38.13
N HIS A 29 0.63 15.66 -37.18
CA HIS A 29 0.38 14.75 -36.06
C HIS A 29 -0.14 13.38 -36.51
N ARG A 30 -1.02 13.35 -37.53
CA ARG A 30 -1.53 12.13 -38.14
C ARG A 30 -0.42 11.34 -38.82
N LYS A 31 0.44 12.00 -39.60
CA LYS A 31 1.61 11.39 -40.24
C LYS A 31 2.62 10.88 -39.23
N ARG A 32 2.90 11.62 -38.15
CA ARG A 32 3.76 11.17 -37.04
C ARG A 32 3.20 9.93 -36.34
N ARG A 33 1.89 9.91 -36.05
CA ARG A 33 1.20 8.72 -35.50
C ARG A 33 1.26 7.53 -36.44
N LYS A 34 1.11 7.75 -37.75
CA LYS A 34 1.16 6.69 -38.76
C LYS A 34 2.58 6.13 -38.92
N LYS A 35 3.58 7.01 -38.95
CA LYS A 35 5.00 6.66 -38.95
C LYS A 35 5.41 5.89 -37.68
N TRP A 36 4.96 6.33 -36.50
CA TRP A 36 5.19 5.61 -35.25
C TRP A 36 4.52 4.23 -35.26
N LYS A 37 3.29 4.13 -35.78
CA LYS A 37 2.64 2.82 -35.99
C LYS A 37 3.40 1.93 -36.96
N GLU A 38 4.02 2.47 -38.01
CA GLU A 38 4.82 1.71 -38.99
C GLU A 38 6.21 1.33 -38.43
N GLU A 39 6.87 2.20 -37.66
CA GLU A 39 8.16 1.92 -36.99
C GLU A 39 8.04 0.92 -35.83
N VAL A 40 6.87 0.83 -35.17
CA VAL A 40 6.62 -0.13 -34.07
C VAL A 40 6.37 -1.56 -34.58
N VAL A 41 6.17 -1.77 -35.88
CA VAL A 41 5.78 -3.06 -36.47
C VAL A 41 6.90 -4.11 -36.48
N ASP A 42 8.17 -3.72 -36.29
CA ASP A 42 9.31 -4.65 -36.42
C ASP A 42 9.99 -5.07 -35.09
N VAL A 43 9.42 -4.67 -33.94
CA VAL A 43 9.77 -5.32 -32.67
C VAL A 43 8.83 -6.52 -32.53
N PRO A 44 9.32 -7.77 -32.34
CA PRO A 44 8.44 -8.87 -32.01
C PRO A 44 7.65 -8.48 -30.76
N LEU A 45 6.39 -8.09 -30.95
CA LEU A 45 5.48 -7.73 -29.88
C LEU A 45 5.39 -8.96 -28.98
N ARG A 46 6.13 -8.94 -27.87
CA ARG A 46 5.93 -9.88 -26.77
C ARG A 46 4.44 -9.79 -26.46
N ARG A 47 3.69 -10.83 -26.81
CA ARG A 47 2.25 -10.91 -26.56
C ARG A 47 2.02 -10.65 -25.08
N ASP A 48 0.98 -9.88 -24.75
CA ASP A 48 0.64 -9.59 -23.36
C ASP A 48 0.49 -10.94 -22.62
N PRO A 49 1.20 -11.19 -21.51
CA PRO A 49 1.05 -12.41 -20.74
C PRO A 49 -0.40 -12.73 -20.39
N LEU A 50 -1.22 -11.70 -20.17
CA LEU A 50 -2.65 -11.87 -19.89
C LEU A 50 -3.42 -12.41 -21.10
N GLU A 51 -3.05 -12.03 -22.33
CA GLU A 51 -3.64 -12.60 -23.55
C GLU A 51 -3.20 -14.05 -23.79
N VAL A 52 -1.96 -14.39 -23.42
CA VAL A 52 -1.40 -15.74 -23.62
C VAL A 52 -1.90 -16.73 -22.58
N PHE A 53 -1.90 -16.35 -21.31
CA PHE A 53 -2.24 -17.24 -20.19
C PHE A 53 -3.71 -17.18 -19.79
N GLY A 54 -4.41 -16.09 -20.16
CA GLY A 54 -5.77 -15.84 -19.73
C GLY A 54 -5.88 -15.47 -18.24
N THR A 55 -7.11 -15.11 -17.84
CA THR A 55 -7.41 -14.56 -16.50
C THR A 55 -7.09 -15.52 -15.36
N ASP A 56 -7.43 -16.81 -15.47
CA ASP A 56 -7.31 -17.75 -14.34
C ASP A 56 -5.86 -18.02 -13.94
N ILE A 57 -4.99 -18.23 -14.93
CA ILE A 57 -3.55 -18.41 -14.70
C ILE A 57 -2.95 -17.09 -14.18
N MET A 58 -3.36 -15.95 -14.74
CA MET A 58 -2.89 -14.66 -14.29
C MET A 58 -3.27 -14.39 -12.82
N LEU A 59 -4.51 -14.68 -12.42
CA LEU A 59 -4.94 -14.61 -11.02
C LEU A 59 -4.09 -15.52 -10.13
N LYS A 60 -3.76 -16.73 -10.57
CA LYS A 60 -2.90 -17.64 -9.82
C LYS A 60 -1.48 -17.07 -9.65
N ILE A 61 -0.89 -16.51 -10.71
CA ILE A 61 0.43 -15.87 -10.64
C ILE A 61 0.40 -14.68 -9.67
N LEU A 62 -0.54 -13.75 -9.85
CA LEU A 62 -0.68 -12.58 -8.99
C LEU A 62 -0.96 -12.96 -7.53
N SER A 63 -1.59 -14.12 -7.28
CA SER A 63 -1.83 -14.59 -5.91
C SER A 63 -0.55 -14.93 -5.14
N TYR A 64 0.58 -15.18 -5.83
CA TYR A 64 1.89 -15.39 -5.21
C TYR A 64 2.68 -14.10 -4.99
N LEU A 65 2.28 -12.98 -5.61
CA LEU A 65 2.96 -11.70 -5.42
C LEU A 65 2.60 -11.05 -4.08
N ASP A 66 3.45 -10.16 -3.59
CA ASP A 66 3.13 -9.33 -2.42
C ASP A 66 2.05 -8.29 -2.75
N ALA A 67 1.45 -7.72 -1.70
CA ALA A 67 0.35 -6.77 -1.85
C ALA A 67 0.75 -5.55 -2.70
N ARG A 68 2.01 -5.10 -2.57
CA ARG A 68 2.56 -3.96 -3.30
C ARG A 68 2.70 -4.27 -4.79
N SER A 69 3.23 -5.42 -5.18
CA SER A 69 3.35 -5.77 -6.61
C SER A 69 1.98 -5.95 -7.27
N VAL A 70 0.98 -6.48 -6.55
CA VAL A 70 -0.41 -6.53 -7.03
C VAL A 70 -1.02 -5.12 -7.14
N ALA A 71 -0.66 -4.19 -6.25
CA ALA A 71 -1.09 -2.80 -6.38
C ALA A 71 -0.49 -2.15 -7.64
N LEU A 72 0.79 -2.39 -7.90
CA LEU A 72 1.47 -1.86 -9.08
C LEU A 72 0.92 -2.47 -10.38
N SER A 73 0.46 -3.71 -10.35
CA SER A 73 -0.14 -4.35 -11.52
C SER A 73 -1.47 -3.70 -11.96
N LEU A 74 -2.14 -2.96 -11.07
CA LEU A 74 -3.30 -2.11 -11.44
C LEU A 74 -2.94 -1.00 -12.43
N LEU A 75 -1.67 -0.56 -12.46
CA LEU A 75 -1.20 0.57 -13.26
C LEU A 75 -0.70 0.17 -14.65
N VAL A 76 -0.61 -1.13 -14.95
CA VAL A 76 0.00 -1.64 -16.19
C VAL A 76 -0.89 -1.38 -17.42
N SER A 77 -2.15 -1.81 -17.36
CA SER A 77 -3.12 -1.65 -18.46
C SER A 77 -4.54 -1.84 -17.94
N ARG A 78 -5.55 -1.53 -18.77
CA ARG A 78 -6.97 -1.76 -18.41
C ARG A 78 -7.28 -3.24 -18.13
N ALA A 79 -6.68 -4.14 -18.90
CA ALA A 79 -6.90 -5.58 -18.74
C ALA A 79 -6.23 -6.09 -17.45
N TRP A 80 -5.00 -5.65 -17.19
CA TRP A 80 -4.29 -5.96 -15.94
C TRP A 80 -4.99 -5.37 -14.72
N HIS A 81 -5.54 -4.15 -14.83
CA HIS A 81 -6.36 -3.56 -13.79
C HIS A 81 -7.56 -4.45 -13.47
N ALA A 82 -8.31 -4.92 -14.48
CA ALA A 82 -9.49 -5.75 -14.27
C ALA A 82 -9.18 -7.04 -13.49
N VAL A 83 -8.04 -7.68 -13.78
CA VAL A 83 -7.60 -8.88 -13.06
C VAL A 83 -7.08 -8.53 -11.66
N SER A 84 -6.24 -7.51 -11.55
CA SER A 84 -5.56 -7.13 -10.31
C SER A 84 -6.52 -6.48 -9.29
N SER A 85 -7.64 -5.90 -9.72
CA SER A 85 -8.67 -5.35 -8.84
C SER A 85 -9.61 -6.41 -8.27
N THR A 86 -9.37 -7.70 -8.52
CA THR A 86 -10.25 -8.78 -8.05
C THR A 86 -10.11 -8.98 -6.54
N ASP A 87 -11.23 -8.91 -5.81
CA ASP A 87 -11.27 -9.06 -4.33
C ASP A 87 -10.60 -10.35 -3.84
N ARG A 88 -10.67 -11.43 -4.61
CA ARG A 88 -10.03 -12.72 -4.29
C ARG A 88 -8.51 -12.60 -4.07
N LEU A 89 -7.83 -11.70 -4.82
CA LEU A 89 -6.41 -11.43 -4.61
C LEU A 89 -6.21 -10.74 -3.26
N TRP A 90 -6.92 -9.64 -3.07
CA TRP A 90 -6.78 -8.76 -1.91
C TRP A 90 -7.20 -9.41 -0.59
N ALA A 91 -8.19 -10.30 -0.60
CA ALA A 91 -8.63 -11.05 0.57
C ALA A 91 -7.47 -11.81 1.24
N SER A 92 -6.56 -12.38 0.45
CA SER A 92 -5.37 -13.07 0.96
C SER A 92 -4.28 -12.10 1.42
N LYS A 93 -4.15 -10.92 0.80
CA LYS A 93 -3.08 -9.93 1.06
C LYS A 93 -3.37 -8.98 2.22
N ASN A 94 -4.64 -8.87 2.60
CA ASN A 94 -5.10 -8.16 3.78
C ASN A 94 -5.16 -9.06 5.02
N ARG A 95 -4.88 -10.35 4.88
CA ARG A 95 -4.82 -11.32 5.98
C ARG A 95 -3.37 -11.44 6.45
N ILE A 96 -3.11 -11.13 7.72
CA ILE A 96 -1.76 -11.26 8.28
C ILE A 96 -1.48 -12.73 8.60
N MET A 97 -0.31 -13.20 8.19
CA MET A 97 0.18 -14.52 8.51
C MET A 97 1.24 -14.48 9.59
N LYS A 98 1.63 -15.66 10.06
CA LYS A 98 2.69 -15.80 11.07
C LYS A 98 4.01 -15.27 10.53
N GLU A 99 4.26 -15.51 9.26
CA GLU A 99 5.45 -15.05 8.55
C GLU A 99 5.49 -13.52 8.55
N ASP A 100 4.39 -12.84 8.19
CA ASP A 100 4.30 -11.38 8.24
C ASP A 100 4.57 -10.81 9.65
N LEU A 101 4.09 -11.49 10.70
CA LEU A 101 4.37 -11.08 12.08
C LEU A 101 5.87 -11.15 12.40
N CYS A 102 6.53 -12.25 12.01
CA CYS A 102 7.93 -12.50 12.30
C CYS A 102 8.89 -11.68 11.41
N ASP A 103 8.42 -11.31 10.22
CA ASP A 103 9.24 -10.64 9.21
C ASP A 103 9.54 -9.18 9.54
N HIS A 104 8.67 -8.57 10.35
CA HIS A 104 8.73 -7.16 10.72
C HIS A 104 9.14 -6.94 12.19
N VAL A 105 9.80 -5.81 12.43
CA VAL A 105 9.91 -5.22 13.77
C VAL A 105 8.66 -4.40 14.04
N TRP A 106 8.09 -4.51 15.24
CA TRP A 106 6.86 -3.83 15.60
C TRP A 106 7.07 -2.78 16.67
N GLU A 107 6.56 -1.57 16.44
CA GLU A 107 6.42 -0.55 17.47
C GLU A 107 5.16 -0.78 18.27
N PHE A 108 5.29 -0.82 19.59
CA PHE A 108 4.23 -1.05 20.55
C PHE A 108 4.00 0.20 21.41
N HIS A 109 2.74 0.55 21.59
CA HIS A 109 2.33 1.54 22.58
C HIS A 109 0.95 1.21 23.16
N PHE A 110 0.67 1.75 24.34
CA PHE A 110 -0.65 1.72 24.93
C PHE A 110 -1.53 2.82 24.34
N ASN A 111 -2.84 2.57 24.29
CA ASN A 111 -3.84 3.54 23.87
C ASN A 111 -4.34 4.35 25.06
N LYS A 112 -5.09 5.42 24.77
CA LYS A 112 -5.58 6.35 25.80
C LYS A 112 -6.43 5.68 26.89
N ALA A 113 -7.10 4.57 26.55
CA ALA A 113 -7.93 3.82 27.49
C ALA A 113 -7.12 2.90 28.44
N ALA A 114 -5.81 2.76 28.24
CA ALA A 114 -4.97 2.00 29.15
C ALA A 114 -4.82 2.70 30.51
N PRO A 115 -4.74 1.95 31.62
CA PRO A 115 -4.50 2.52 32.94
C PRO A 115 -3.26 3.41 33.00
N ASP A 116 -3.31 4.46 33.82
CA ASP A 116 -2.24 5.46 33.97
C ASP A 116 -0.89 4.83 34.30
N TYR A 117 -0.89 3.78 35.13
CA TYR A 117 0.32 3.03 35.46
C TYR A 117 1.08 2.59 34.18
N TRP A 118 0.37 1.98 33.22
CA TRP A 118 0.98 1.50 31.98
C TRP A 118 1.38 2.64 31.06
N ARG A 119 0.52 3.67 30.92
CA ARG A 119 0.84 4.85 30.11
C ARG A 119 2.06 5.61 30.64
N ASN A 120 2.27 5.63 31.96
CA ASN A 120 3.44 6.27 32.58
C ASN A 120 4.74 5.49 32.36
N LEU A 121 4.68 4.22 31.95
CA LEU A 121 5.85 3.43 31.56
C LEU A 121 6.13 3.52 30.06
N ASP A 122 5.15 3.95 29.28
CA ASP A 122 5.22 4.03 27.82
C ASP A 122 5.95 5.30 27.34
N PRO A 123 7.09 5.16 26.62
CA PRO A 123 7.80 6.29 26.03
C PRO A 123 6.96 7.16 25.09
N TYR A 124 5.97 6.58 24.39
CA TYR A 124 5.08 7.30 23.49
C TYR A 124 4.29 8.38 24.23
N TRP A 125 3.72 8.04 25.39
CA TRP A 125 2.95 8.99 26.20
C TRP A 125 3.81 10.01 26.94
N LYS A 126 5.05 9.63 27.28
CA LYS A 126 5.99 10.53 27.93
C LYS A 126 6.61 11.54 26.96
N GLY A 127 6.58 11.26 25.65
CA GLY A 127 7.31 12.04 24.64
C GLY A 127 8.83 11.96 24.82
N THR A 128 9.33 10.97 25.58
CA THR A 128 10.72 10.90 26.04
C THR A 128 11.58 9.94 25.22
N GLY A 129 11.05 9.28 24.19
CA GLY A 129 11.86 8.32 23.43
C GLY A 129 11.16 7.64 22.26
N ARG A 130 11.93 6.76 21.61
CA ARG A 130 11.43 5.86 20.55
C ARG A 130 10.35 4.93 21.12
N PRO A 131 9.29 4.61 20.34
CA PRO A 131 8.32 3.60 20.74
C PRO A 131 8.98 2.27 21.12
N MET A 132 8.36 1.53 22.04
CA MET A 132 8.88 0.23 22.46
C MET A 132 8.83 -0.76 21.29
N ARG A 133 9.84 -1.62 21.14
CA ARG A 133 9.85 -2.61 20.05
C ARG A 133 9.49 -4.00 20.52
N ARG A 134 8.81 -4.73 19.63
CA ARG A 134 8.39 -6.11 19.84
C ARG A 134 8.79 -6.94 18.63
N TYR A 135 9.23 -8.16 18.91
CA TYR A 135 9.72 -9.10 17.91
C TYR A 135 8.93 -10.39 18.06
N PHE A 136 8.25 -10.81 17.00
CA PHE A 136 7.53 -12.07 16.95
C PHE A 136 8.44 -13.15 16.39
N HIS A 137 8.36 -14.35 16.97
CA HIS A 137 9.26 -15.44 16.63
C HIS A 137 8.52 -16.63 16.00
N PRO A 138 9.17 -17.41 15.12
CA PRO A 138 8.56 -18.57 14.48
C PRO A 138 8.14 -19.69 15.46
N ASP A 139 8.61 -19.70 16.70
CA ASP A 139 8.15 -20.65 17.72
C ASP A 139 6.84 -20.23 18.39
N GLY A 140 6.30 -19.05 18.06
CA GLY A 140 5.11 -18.49 18.67
C GLY A 140 5.39 -17.61 19.88
N SER A 141 6.65 -17.39 20.24
CA SER A 141 7.05 -16.47 21.31
C SER A 141 7.15 -15.03 20.81
N GLN A 142 7.12 -14.09 21.74
CA GLN A 142 7.39 -12.68 21.50
C GLN A 142 8.48 -12.20 22.47
N SER A 143 9.32 -11.29 22.01
CA SER A 143 10.35 -10.64 22.82
C SER A 143 10.31 -9.11 22.68
N ALA A 144 11.09 -8.42 23.50
CA ALA A 144 11.21 -6.95 23.52
C ALA A 144 12.66 -6.51 23.63
N ASP A 145 12.90 -5.20 23.45
CA ASP A 145 14.23 -4.61 23.64
C ASP A 145 14.74 -4.78 25.08
N PRO A 146 16.07 -4.92 25.27
CA PRO A 146 16.68 -4.91 26.59
C PRO A 146 16.33 -3.63 27.37
N GLY A 147 15.98 -3.78 28.64
CA GLY A 147 15.63 -2.65 29.51
C GLY A 147 14.21 -2.11 29.31
N ASP A 148 13.37 -2.77 28.50
CA ASP A 148 11.95 -2.47 28.43
C ASP A 148 11.27 -2.75 29.79
N LYS A 149 10.90 -1.66 30.48
CA LYS A 149 10.26 -1.69 31.80
C LYS A 149 8.83 -2.20 31.76
N VAL A 150 8.13 -2.07 30.64
CA VAL A 150 6.79 -2.63 30.44
C VAL A 150 6.89 -4.14 30.25
N TRP A 151 7.90 -4.60 29.51
CA TRP A 151 8.14 -6.03 29.30
C TRP A 151 8.55 -6.75 30.57
N GLY A 152 9.44 -6.15 31.38
CA GLY A 152 9.79 -6.66 32.70
C GLY A 152 10.40 -8.07 32.73
N GLY A 153 10.85 -8.59 31.57
CA GLY A 153 11.39 -9.95 31.44
C GLY A 153 10.33 -11.05 31.33
N HIS A 154 9.06 -10.71 31.10
CA HIS A 154 8.01 -11.71 30.96
C HIS A 154 8.13 -12.50 29.64
N GLU A 155 7.86 -13.80 29.70
CA GLU A 155 7.64 -14.59 28.49
C GLU A 155 6.24 -14.31 27.94
N CYS A 156 6.13 -14.17 26.62
CA CYS A 156 4.84 -14.02 25.95
C CYS A 156 4.73 -14.96 24.75
N CYS A 157 3.54 -15.49 24.55
CA CYS A 157 3.18 -16.24 23.35
C CYS A 157 2.11 -15.50 22.57
N TYR A 158 2.14 -15.62 21.24
CA TYR A 158 1.12 -15.07 20.36
C TYR A 158 0.42 -16.16 19.56
N LEU A 159 -0.78 -15.83 19.08
CA LEU A 159 -1.57 -16.69 18.22
C LEU A 159 -2.34 -15.84 17.20
N THR A 160 -2.39 -16.34 15.97
CA THR A 160 -3.21 -15.79 14.88
C THR A 160 -4.41 -16.70 14.70
N VAL A 161 -5.62 -16.16 14.88
CA VAL A 161 -6.86 -16.91 14.73
C VAL A 161 -7.54 -16.47 13.46
N THR A 162 -7.88 -17.44 12.60
CA THR A 162 -8.70 -17.21 11.40
C THR A 162 -9.86 -18.18 11.43
N SER A 163 -11.08 -17.65 11.47
CA SER A 163 -12.33 -18.42 11.32
C SER A 163 -12.91 -18.14 9.95
N ILE A 164 -13.19 -19.21 9.20
CA ILE A 164 -13.77 -19.16 7.86
C ILE A 164 -15.18 -19.75 7.94
N VAL A 165 -16.15 -19.11 7.29
CA VAL A 165 -17.54 -19.56 7.21
C VAL A 165 -17.96 -19.65 5.74
N GLY A 166 -18.51 -20.79 5.35
CA GLY A 166 -19.03 -21.00 3.99
C GLY A 166 -17.95 -20.76 2.92
N GLU A 167 -18.36 -20.26 1.76
CA GLU A 167 -17.57 -19.93 0.54
C GLU A 167 -16.31 -19.06 0.79
N ASP A 168 -15.34 -19.57 1.54
CA ASP A 168 -14.06 -18.94 1.89
C ASP A 168 -14.17 -17.55 2.58
N LYS A 169 -15.35 -17.20 3.11
CA LYS A 169 -15.57 -15.91 3.76
C LYS A 169 -14.99 -15.92 5.17
N ILE A 170 -14.05 -15.04 5.43
CA ILE A 170 -13.46 -14.86 6.76
C ILE A 170 -14.51 -14.22 7.68
N ARG A 171 -14.85 -14.91 8.77
CA ARG A 171 -15.72 -14.40 9.83
C ARG A 171 -14.93 -13.64 10.88
N GLU A 172 -13.81 -14.21 11.30
CA GLU A 172 -12.93 -13.60 12.29
C GLU A 172 -11.48 -13.78 11.86
N HIS A 173 -10.68 -12.72 11.95
CA HIS A 173 -9.24 -12.79 11.79
C HIS A 173 -8.59 -11.81 12.77
N TYR A 174 -7.84 -12.32 13.74
CA TYR A 174 -7.24 -11.50 14.79
C TYR A 174 -5.94 -12.10 15.32
N VAL A 175 -5.11 -11.24 15.92
CA VAL A 175 -3.91 -11.65 16.66
C VAL A 175 -4.18 -11.48 18.16
N ARG A 176 -3.67 -12.40 18.97
CA ARG A 176 -3.77 -12.31 20.44
C ARG A 176 -2.43 -12.63 21.07
N ILE A 177 -2.06 -11.83 22.08
CA ILE A 177 -0.88 -12.05 22.92
C ILE A 177 -1.35 -12.57 24.28
N ASN A 178 -0.86 -13.74 24.70
CA ASN A 178 -1.25 -14.40 25.94
C ASN A 178 -2.78 -14.38 26.14
N ARG A 179 -3.24 -13.85 27.29
CA ARG A 179 -4.66 -13.70 27.63
C ARG A 179 -5.19 -12.28 27.40
N TRP A 180 -4.39 -11.37 26.84
CA TRP A 180 -4.79 -9.98 26.57
C TRP A 180 -5.93 -9.92 25.54
N PRO A 181 -6.63 -8.77 25.43
CA PRO A 181 -7.69 -8.60 24.44
C PRO A 181 -7.20 -8.86 23.01
N ARG A 182 -8.06 -9.47 22.19
CA ARG A 182 -7.78 -9.70 20.77
C ARG A 182 -7.51 -8.38 20.04
N MET A 183 -6.61 -8.40 19.07
CA MET A 183 -6.28 -7.27 18.21
C MET A 183 -6.86 -7.49 16.82
N SER A 184 -7.55 -6.47 16.32
CA SER A 184 -7.90 -6.39 14.91
C SER A 184 -6.64 -6.13 14.09
N VAL A 185 -6.63 -6.69 12.88
CA VAL A 185 -5.54 -6.58 11.91
C VAL A 185 -5.98 -5.63 10.80
N SER A 186 -5.13 -4.67 10.44
CA SER A 186 -5.36 -3.76 9.31
C SER A 186 -4.05 -3.42 8.60
N ARG A 187 -4.17 -3.00 7.34
CA ARG A 187 -3.09 -2.28 6.65
C ARG A 187 -3.35 -0.77 6.72
N LYS A 188 -2.28 -0.02 6.91
CA LYS A 188 -2.27 1.44 6.79
C LYS A 188 -2.16 1.85 5.31
N LEU A 189 -2.41 3.13 5.04
CA LEU A 189 -2.33 3.70 3.68
C LEU A 189 -0.93 3.58 3.07
N ASP A 190 0.08 3.57 3.92
CA ASP A 190 1.48 3.41 3.55
C ASP A 190 1.89 1.93 3.38
N TRP A 191 0.93 1.01 3.45
CA TRP A 191 1.09 -0.45 3.38
C TRP A 191 1.72 -1.12 4.60
N SER A 192 2.06 -0.36 5.65
CA SER A 192 2.48 -0.96 6.91
C SER A 192 1.31 -1.71 7.56
N TRP A 193 1.62 -2.66 8.42
CA TRP A 193 0.63 -3.37 9.22
C TRP A 193 0.33 -2.64 10.51
N GLU A 194 -0.91 -2.79 10.98
CA GLU A 194 -1.35 -2.37 12.30
C GLU A 194 -2.11 -3.51 12.98
N LEU A 195 -1.78 -3.76 14.24
CA LEU A 195 -2.55 -4.61 15.14
C LEU A 195 -3.07 -3.72 16.26
N SER A 196 -4.38 -3.64 16.46
CA SER A 196 -4.93 -2.68 17.40
C SER A 196 -6.15 -3.20 18.15
N ASN A 197 -6.28 -2.79 19.39
CA ASN A 197 -7.50 -2.90 20.18
C ASN A 197 -7.68 -1.63 21.03
N HIS A 198 -8.68 -1.62 21.90
CA HIS A 198 -8.95 -0.46 22.75
C HIS A 198 -7.83 -0.13 23.76
N LEU A 199 -6.98 -1.09 24.15
CA LEU A 199 -5.93 -0.91 25.15
C LEU A 199 -4.55 -0.61 24.58
N TYR A 200 -4.19 -1.19 23.44
CA TYR A 200 -2.84 -1.07 22.88
C TYR A 200 -2.80 -1.33 21.39
N SER A 201 -1.71 -0.90 20.77
CA SER A 201 -1.48 -1.00 19.34
C SER A 201 -0.05 -1.40 19.02
N TYR A 202 0.10 -2.13 17.92
CA TYR A 202 1.36 -2.47 17.27
C TYR A 202 1.33 -1.89 15.86
N SER A 203 2.41 -1.24 15.45
CA SER A 203 2.61 -0.80 14.06
C SER A 203 3.88 -1.45 13.51
N SER A 204 3.83 -2.07 12.33
CA SER A 204 5.05 -2.57 11.71
C SER A 204 5.93 -1.39 11.32
N ILE A 205 7.23 -1.50 11.58
CA ILE A 205 8.20 -0.53 11.11
C ILE A 205 8.39 -0.71 9.61
N PRO A 206 8.27 0.35 8.79
CA PRO A 206 8.58 0.31 7.37
C PRO A 206 9.96 -0.28 7.07
N ASP A 207 9.99 -1.23 6.16
CA ASP A 207 11.18 -1.96 5.73
C ASP A 207 11.22 -2.08 4.20
N ALA A 208 10.81 -1.02 3.51
CA ALA A 208 10.65 -0.95 2.06
C ALA A 208 11.90 -1.33 1.22
N GLY A 209 13.10 -1.34 1.83
CA GLY A 209 14.34 -1.80 1.20
C GLY A 209 14.53 -3.32 1.19
N LYS A 210 13.69 -4.07 1.91
CA LYS A 210 13.68 -5.53 1.96
C LYS A 210 12.79 -6.09 0.85
N GLU A 211 13.16 -7.26 0.30
CA GLU A 211 12.30 -7.99 -0.64
C GLU A 211 10.98 -8.36 0.05
N GLY A 212 9.84 -7.91 -0.51
CA GLY A 212 8.52 -8.07 0.12
C GLY A 212 8.22 -7.12 1.29
N GLY A 213 9.09 -6.14 1.55
CA GLY A 213 8.94 -5.17 2.64
C GLY A 213 7.74 -4.23 2.50
N THR A 214 7.35 -3.63 3.62
CA THR A 214 6.20 -2.74 3.78
C THR A 214 6.61 -1.29 4.00
N GLY A 215 5.69 -0.35 3.77
CA GLY A 215 5.96 1.08 3.96
C GLY A 215 6.53 1.77 2.71
N PRO A 216 6.60 3.11 2.73
CA PRO A 216 7.22 3.88 1.67
C PRO A 216 8.75 3.77 1.77
N LEU A 217 9.44 3.86 0.63
CA LEU A 217 10.88 4.13 0.62
C LEU A 217 11.06 5.57 1.10
N TYR A 218 11.48 5.76 2.34
CA TYR A 218 11.97 7.06 2.78
C TYR A 218 13.38 7.22 2.20
N ASP A 219 13.60 8.23 1.36
CA ASP A 219 14.95 8.64 0.99
C ASP A 219 15.68 9.08 2.28
N VAL A 220 16.86 8.51 2.51
CA VAL A 220 17.76 8.84 3.63
C VAL A 220 18.51 10.13 3.34
#